data_AF-A0A433TZN2-F1
#
_entry.id   AF-A0A433TZN2-F1
#
_cell.length_a   1.000
_cell.length_b   1.000
_cell.length_c   1.000
_cell.angle_alpha   90.00
_cell.angle_beta   90.00
_cell.angle_gamma   90.00
#
_symmetry.space_group_name_H-M   'P 1'
#
loop_
_entity.id
_entity.type
_entity.pdbx_description
1 polymer ?
#
loop_
_entity_poly.entity_id
_entity_poly.type
_entity_poly.pdbx_seq_one_letter_code
_entity_poly.pdbx_strand_id
1 'polypeptide(L)'
;CGSPNNTLTCSGRGDCICGQCECYNLNLYSQLEYSGQFCECNDFTCSFGPNGLCGGKKRGVCKCGTCVCLDGWTGDNCECSTDQSKCVASDGTICNNNGTCNCGKCDCDEGSKWFGPTCEECPNCPTQCSEHFACAECSFHFPGTLTREECDKQCPNVEDVDELVESDGVQKCQGTATSDGCTLYFTYEYMDNNDVLIKVQKTKRCPKDAPLAAIIGGTVAGIILIPLLIICLCIFIRNRRDAKEYADFLKDKNKARWESGANPIYKDPKSTFQNPMYKGQAGM
;
A
#
# COMPACT_ATOMS: atom_id res chain seq x y z
N CYS A 1 -2.16 -40.78 -54.93
CA CYS A 1 -2.76 -40.58 -53.60
C CYS A 1 -1.81 -39.85 -52.61
N GLY A 2 -0.82 -39.09 -53.08
CA GLY A 2 0.01 -38.26 -52.19
C GLY A 2 -0.37 -36.79 -52.38
N SER A 3 -0.39 -36.03 -51.29
CA SER A 3 -0.56 -34.57 -51.36
C SER A 3 0.77 -33.93 -51.79
N PRO A 4 0.77 -32.85 -52.59
CA PRO A 4 2.00 -32.14 -52.96
C PRO A 4 2.77 -31.59 -51.75
N ASN A 5 2.10 -31.39 -50.62
CA ASN A 5 2.68 -30.86 -49.37
C ASN A 5 3.02 -31.94 -48.33
N ASN A 6 2.75 -33.22 -48.61
CA ASN A 6 3.01 -34.31 -47.67
C ASN A 6 3.58 -35.53 -48.40
N THR A 7 4.72 -36.02 -47.92
CA THR A 7 5.42 -37.16 -48.53
C THR A 7 4.73 -38.51 -48.26
N LEU A 8 3.83 -38.56 -47.29
CA LEU A 8 3.08 -39.76 -46.93
C LEU A 8 1.82 -39.92 -47.80
N THR A 9 1.64 -41.13 -48.36
CA THR A 9 0.41 -41.53 -49.06
C THR A 9 -0.80 -41.35 -48.14
N CYS A 10 -1.85 -40.68 -48.63
CA CYS A 10 -3.06 -40.34 -47.87
C CYS A 10 -2.75 -39.74 -46.48
N SER A 11 -1.70 -38.91 -46.40
CA SER A 11 -1.22 -38.29 -45.16
C SER A 11 -0.89 -39.28 -44.02
N GLY A 12 -0.73 -40.57 -44.33
CA GLY A 12 -0.56 -41.65 -43.35
C GLY A 12 -1.84 -41.99 -42.57
N ARG A 13 -3.00 -41.53 -43.04
CA ARG A 13 -4.30 -41.60 -42.34
C ARG A 13 -5.38 -42.26 -43.19
N GLY A 14 -4.99 -43.06 -44.18
CA GLY A 14 -5.90 -43.76 -45.06
C GLY A 14 -5.16 -44.68 -46.04
N ASP A 15 -5.93 -45.49 -46.76
CA ASP A 15 -5.43 -46.40 -47.80
C ASP A 15 -5.72 -45.82 -49.19
N CYS A 16 -4.78 -46.02 -50.14
CA CYS A 16 -4.96 -45.57 -51.52
C CYS A 16 -5.58 -46.70 -52.37
N ILE A 17 -6.85 -46.55 -52.71
CA ILE A 17 -7.60 -47.50 -53.53
C ILE A 17 -7.94 -46.83 -54.87
N CYS A 18 -7.45 -47.41 -55.97
CA CYS A 18 -7.73 -46.94 -57.34
C CYS A 18 -7.45 -45.43 -57.58
N GLY A 19 -6.47 -44.85 -56.87
CA GLY A 19 -6.10 -43.44 -57.02
C GLY A 19 -6.85 -42.46 -56.11
N GLN A 20 -7.80 -42.95 -55.31
CA GLN A 20 -8.50 -42.18 -54.26
C GLN A 20 -8.08 -42.67 -52.87
N CYS A 21 -8.11 -41.79 -51.88
CA CYS A 21 -7.83 -42.14 -50.49
C CYS A 21 -9.11 -42.52 -49.76
N GLU A 22 -9.12 -43.68 -49.11
CA GLU A 22 -10.12 -44.08 -48.12
C GLU A 22 -9.57 -43.79 -46.72
N CYS A 23 -10.20 -42.87 -45.99
CA CYS A 23 -9.67 -42.37 -44.73
C CYS A 23 -10.00 -43.26 -43.53
N TYR A 24 -9.10 -43.27 -42.55
CA TYR A 24 -9.30 -44.07 -41.34
C TYR A 24 -10.25 -43.38 -40.36
N ASN A 25 -11.02 -44.19 -39.65
CA ASN A 25 -11.75 -43.77 -38.47
C ASN A 25 -10.80 -43.61 -37.27
N LEU A 26 -11.10 -42.66 -36.38
CA LEU A 26 -10.23 -42.36 -35.24
C LEU A 26 -10.19 -43.48 -34.20
N ASN A 27 -11.33 -44.14 -34.00
CA ASN A 27 -11.43 -45.37 -33.22
C ASN A 27 -12.65 -46.18 -33.67
N LEU A 28 -12.73 -47.45 -33.24
CA LEU A 28 -13.82 -48.37 -33.57
C LEU A 28 -15.20 -48.00 -32.96
N TYR A 29 -15.24 -46.99 -32.07
CA TYR A 29 -16.43 -46.65 -31.28
C TYR A 29 -16.94 -45.21 -31.50
N SER A 30 -16.29 -44.44 -32.37
CA SER A 30 -16.61 -43.04 -32.67
C SER A 30 -16.82 -42.90 -34.17
N GLN A 31 -17.77 -42.05 -34.53
CA GLN A 31 -18.06 -41.71 -35.93
C GLN A 31 -17.13 -40.61 -36.47
N LEU A 32 -15.98 -40.40 -35.82
CA LEU A 32 -15.03 -39.37 -36.21
C LEU A 32 -14.01 -39.97 -37.19
N GLU A 33 -13.97 -39.40 -38.39
CA GLU A 33 -13.11 -39.85 -39.48
C GLU A 33 -12.17 -38.71 -39.90
N TYR A 34 -10.99 -39.07 -40.40
CA TYR A 34 -10.19 -38.13 -41.17
C TYR A 34 -10.89 -37.80 -42.50
N SER A 35 -10.70 -36.59 -43.01
CA SER A 35 -11.38 -36.12 -44.22
C SER A 35 -10.41 -35.42 -45.17
N GLY A 36 -10.89 -35.07 -46.37
CA GLY A 36 -10.08 -34.45 -47.41
C GLY A 36 -9.63 -35.45 -48.48
N GLN A 37 -9.13 -34.94 -49.61
CA GLN A 37 -8.76 -35.76 -50.77
C GLN A 37 -7.59 -36.72 -50.46
N PHE A 38 -6.76 -36.35 -49.50
CA PHE A 38 -5.58 -37.08 -49.07
C PHE A 38 -5.61 -37.35 -47.54
N CYS A 39 -6.80 -37.38 -46.93
CA CYS A 39 -7.01 -37.58 -45.48
C CYS A 39 -6.23 -36.61 -44.59
N GLU A 40 -6.01 -35.39 -45.09
CA GLU A 40 -5.22 -34.35 -44.44
C GLU A 40 -5.99 -33.60 -43.34
N CYS A 41 -7.32 -33.61 -43.41
CA CYS A 41 -8.20 -32.84 -42.55
C CYS A 41 -8.73 -33.67 -41.38
N ASN A 42 -9.03 -32.97 -40.29
CA ASN A 42 -9.80 -33.53 -39.18
C ASN A 42 -10.58 -32.45 -38.44
N ASP A 43 -11.70 -32.84 -37.83
CA ASP A 43 -12.64 -31.92 -37.17
C ASP A 43 -12.61 -32.04 -35.64
N PHE A 44 -11.51 -32.56 -35.07
CA PHE A 44 -11.38 -32.81 -33.63
C PHE A 44 -10.07 -32.32 -32.99
N THR A 45 -9.10 -31.81 -33.75
CA THR A 45 -7.85 -31.24 -33.23
C THR A 45 -7.79 -29.70 -33.26
N CYS A 46 -8.92 -29.01 -33.30
CA CYS A 46 -8.93 -27.55 -33.20
C CYS A 46 -8.57 -27.04 -31.79
N SER A 47 -8.35 -25.72 -31.69
CA SER A 47 -8.11 -25.03 -30.42
C SER A 47 -9.27 -25.18 -29.43
N PHE A 48 -8.93 -25.33 -28.15
CA PHE A 48 -9.90 -25.39 -27.06
C PHE A 48 -10.12 -24.01 -26.47
N GLY A 49 -11.37 -23.57 -26.48
CA GLY A 49 -11.82 -22.38 -25.76
C GLY A 49 -12.40 -22.73 -24.39
N PRO A 50 -12.94 -21.73 -23.67
CA PRO A 50 -13.44 -21.90 -22.29
C PRO A 50 -14.55 -22.96 -22.13
N ASN A 51 -15.29 -23.28 -23.21
CA ASN A 51 -16.37 -24.26 -23.19
C ASN A 51 -16.10 -25.46 -24.12
N GLY A 52 -14.84 -25.77 -24.37
CA GLY A 52 -14.41 -26.92 -25.16
C GLY A 52 -13.88 -26.55 -26.55
N LEU A 53 -13.83 -27.54 -27.44
CA LEU A 53 -13.34 -27.39 -28.81
C LEU A 53 -14.10 -26.25 -29.53
N CYS A 54 -13.38 -25.26 -30.06
CA CYS A 54 -13.95 -24.06 -30.68
C CYS A 54 -14.98 -23.32 -29.81
N GLY A 55 -14.71 -23.22 -28.51
CA GLY A 55 -15.59 -22.54 -27.56
C GLY A 55 -16.90 -23.29 -27.32
N GLY A 56 -16.97 -24.56 -27.75
CA GLY A 56 -18.12 -25.43 -27.65
C GLY A 56 -19.06 -25.34 -28.86
N LYS A 57 -19.92 -26.36 -29.01
CA LYS A 57 -20.81 -26.52 -30.18
C LYS A 57 -21.79 -25.38 -30.44
N LYS A 58 -22.03 -24.52 -29.43
CA LYS A 58 -22.90 -23.33 -29.54
C LYS A 58 -22.16 -22.07 -30.00
N ARG A 59 -20.82 -22.12 -30.09
CA ARG A 59 -19.98 -20.97 -30.44
C ARG A 59 -19.21 -21.20 -31.73
N GLY A 60 -18.80 -22.44 -32.00
CA GLY A 60 -18.06 -22.76 -33.21
C GLY A 60 -18.09 -24.24 -33.57
N VAL A 61 -17.67 -24.51 -34.80
CA VAL A 61 -17.50 -25.86 -35.34
C VAL A 61 -16.07 -25.99 -35.87
N CYS A 62 -15.38 -27.06 -35.47
CA CYS A 62 -14.06 -27.38 -35.99
C CYS A 62 -14.19 -27.90 -37.42
N LYS A 63 -13.46 -27.29 -38.36
CA LYS A 63 -13.36 -27.75 -39.75
C LYS A 63 -11.90 -27.79 -40.17
N CYS A 64 -11.39 -28.99 -40.46
CA CYS A 64 -10.01 -29.22 -40.90
C CYS A 64 -8.97 -28.47 -40.03
N GLY A 65 -9.06 -28.63 -38.70
CA GLY A 65 -8.13 -28.02 -37.74
C GLY A 65 -8.31 -26.51 -37.49
N THR A 66 -9.29 -25.86 -38.12
CA THR A 66 -9.62 -24.44 -37.90
C THR A 66 -11.02 -24.30 -37.29
N CYS A 67 -11.17 -23.40 -36.31
CA CYS A 67 -12.48 -23.09 -35.75
C CYS A 67 -13.26 -22.14 -36.66
N VAL A 68 -14.44 -22.56 -37.08
CA VAL A 68 -15.40 -21.70 -37.78
C VAL A 68 -16.45 -21.25 -36.77
N CYS A 69 -16.43 -19.97 -36.43
CA CYS A 69 -17.33 -19.41 -35.44
C CYS A 69 -18.75 -19.23 -35.99
N LEU A 70 -19.73 -19.47 -35.12
CA LEU A 70 -21.14 -19.22 -35.38
C LEU A 70 -21.46 -17.74 -35.20
N ASP A 71 -22.58 -17.30 -35.76
CA ASP A 71 -23.06 -15.93 -35.63
C ASP A 71 -23.10 -15.49 -34.16
N GLY A 72 -22.57 -14.30 -33.89
CA GLY A 72 -22.44 -13.78 -32.52
C GLY A 72 -21.09 -14.09 -31.85
N TRP A 73 -20.18 -14.81 -32.50
CA TRP A 73 -18.88 -15.21 -31.96
C TRP A 73 -17.71 -14.95 -32.91
N THR A 74 -16.55 -14.64 -32.34
CA THR A 74 -15.29 -14.37 -33.04
C THR A 74 -14.08 -14.84 -32.21
N GLY A 75 -12.88 -14.75 -32.80
CA GLY A 75 -11.63 -15.21 -32.21
C GLY A 75 -11.20 -16.60 -32.73
N ASP A 76 -9.93 -16.94 -32.51
CA ASP A 76 -9.30 -18.15 -33.05
C ASP A 76 -9.93 -19.45 -32.53
N ASN A 77 -10.59 -19.40 -31.36
CA ASN A 77 -11.31 -20.52 -30.79
C ASN A 77 -12.77 -20.17 -30.48
N CYS A 78 -13.32 -19.11 -31.08
CA CYS A 78 -14.69 -18.64 -30.86
C CYS A 78 -15.01 -18.30 -29.39
N GLU A 79 -14.01 -17.77 -28.68
CA GLU A 79 -14.12 -17.34 -27.29
C GLU A 79 -14.95 -16.07 -27.12
N CYS A 80 -14.92 -15.18 -28.11
CA CYS A 80 -15.29 -13.79 -27.97
C CYS A 80 -16.70 -13.56 -28.51
N SER A 81 -17.60 -13.00 -27.71
CA SER A 81 -18.91 -12.62 -28.21
C SER A 81 -18.83 -11.30 -28.97
N THR A 82 -19.56 -11.20 -30.08
CA THR A 82 -19.73 -9.93 -30.82
C THR A 82 -20.84 -9.05 -30.26
N ASP A 83 -21.54 -9.52 -29.20
CA ASP A 83 -22.55 -8.72 -28.51
C ASP A 83 -21.88 -7.61 -27.69
N GLN A 84 -22.18 -6.36 -28.06
CA GLN A 84 -21.66 -5.17 -27.40
C GLN A 84 -22.61 -4.60 -26.34
N SER A 85 -23.77 -5.22 -26.12
CA SER A 85 -24.80 -4.75 -25.16
C SER A 85 -24.24 -4.49 -23.76
N LYS A 86 -23.28 -5.31 -23.31
CA LYS A 86 -22.62 -5.19 -22.01
C LYS A 86 -21.64 -4.01 -21.88
N CYS A 87 -21.25 -3.43 -23.01
CA CYS A 87 -20.36 -2.28 -23.08
C CYS A 87 -21.10 -0.96 -23.24
N VAL A 88 -22.43 -0.99 -23.37
CA VAL A 88 -23.26 0.20 -23.52
C VAL A 88 -23.40 0.88 -22.16
N ALA A 89 -22.97 2.13 -22.08
CA ALA A 89 -23.06 2.97 -20.90
C ALA A 89 -24.47 3.57 -20.73
N SER A 90 -24.69 4.24 -19.59
CA SER A 90 -25.98 4.90 -19.28
C SER A 90 -26.38 5.98 -20.29
N ASP A 91 -25.41 6.59 -20.98
CA ASP A 91 -25.63 7.59 -22.02
C ASP A 91 -25.95 6.97 -23.41
N GLY A 92 -25.96 5.63 -23.50
CA GLY A 92 -26.19 4.88 -24.74
C GLY A 92 -24.96 4.72 -25.63
N THR A 93 -23.79 5.23 -25.23
CA THR A 93 -22.55 5.09 -25.99
C THR A 93 -21.78 3.85 -25.57
N ILE A 94 -20.89 3.35 -26.44
CA ILE A 94 -20.02 2.21 -26.11
C ILE A 94 -18.85 2.74 -25.28
N CYS A 95 -18.67 2.20 -24.07
CA CYS A 95 -17.58 2.53 -23.16
C CYS A 95 -17.41 4.03 -22.90
N ASN A 96 -18.51 4.80 -22.82
CA ASN A 96 -18.51 6.27 -22.67
C ASN A 96 -17.62 7.02 -23.68
N ASN A 97 -17.35 6.44 -24.86
CA ASN A 97 -16.35 6.91 -25.83
C ASN A 97 -14.92 7.07 -25.26
N ASN A 98 -14.61 6.47 -24.12
CA ASN A 98 -13.31 6.51 -23.45
C ASN A 98 -12.58 5.16 -23.50
N GLY A 99 -12.97 4.30 -24.44
CA GLY A 99 -12.42 2.96 -24.56
C GLY A 99 -12.99 2.17 -25.72
N THR A 100 -12.50 0.95 -25.86
CA THR A 100 -12.92 0.01 -26.89
C THR A 100 -13.58 -1.20 -26.24
N CYS A 101 -14.72 -1.66 -26.79
CA CYS A 101 -15.39 -2.87 -26.31
C CYS A 101 -14.77 -4.12 -26.92
N ASN A 102 -14.11 -4.93 -26.09
CA ASN A 102 -13.50 -6.20 -26.46
C ASN A 102 -14.22 -7.35 -25.74
N CYS A 103 -14.85 -8.24 -26.50
CA CYS A 103 -15.55 -9.43 -26.00
C CYS A 103 -16.60 -9.15 -24.90
N GLY A 104 -17.31 -8.03 -25.01
CA GLY A 104 -18.33 -7.61 -24.03
C GLY A 104 -17.77 -6.99 -22.75
N LYS A 105 -16.51 -6.55 -22.77
CA LYS A 105 -15.86 -5.77 -21.71
C LYS A 105 -15.23 -4.52 -22.31
N CYS A 106 -15.34 -3.39 -21.63
CA CYS A 106 -14.63 -2.18 -22.02
C CYS A 106 -13.17 -2.23 -21.59
N ASP A 107 -12.27 -2.03 -22.54
CA ASP A 107 -10.87 -1.69 -22.31
C ASP A 107 -10.74 -0.18 -22.48
N CYS A 108 -10.63 0.53 -21.36
CA CYS A 108 -10.49 1.98 -21.35
C CYS A 108 -9.14 2.40 -21.93
N ASP A 109 -9.11 3.52 -22.64
CA ASP A 109 -7.94 3.94 -23.43
C ASP A 109 -6.67 4.06 -22.56
N GLU A 110 -5.53 3.58 -23.08
CA GLU A 110 -4.26 3.60 -22.36
C GLU A 110 -3.85 5.04 -22.00
N GLY A 111 -3.61 5.29 -20.70
CA GLY A 111 -3.28 6.63 -20.20
C GLY A 111 -4.48 7.56 -19.99
N SER A 112 -5.71 7.09 -20.25
CA SER A 112 -6.92 7.80 -19.86
C SER A 112 -7.09 7.82 -18.34
N LYS A 113 -7.79 8.83 -17.83
CA LYS A 113 -8.12 8.96 -16.41
C LYS A 113 -9.41 8.19 -16.03
N TRP A 114 -10.02 7.53 -17.00
CA TRP A 114 -11.32 6.89 -16.91
C TRP A 114 -11.17 5.40 -16.65
N PHE A 115 -11.98 4.86 -15.74
CA PHE A 115 -12.04 3.44 -15.42
C PHE A 115 -13.47 3.02 -15.06
N GLY A 116 -13.66 1.78 -14.64
CA GLY A 116 -14.99 1.21 -14.40
C GLY A 116 -15.42 0.27 -15.52
N PRO A 117 -16.57 -0.41 -15.37
CA PRO A 117 -17.06 -1.40 -16.32
C PRO A 117 -17.34 -0.84 -17.72
N THR A 118 -17.67 0.45 -17.82
CA THR A 118 -17.93 1.16 -19.08
C THR A 118 -17.09 2.43 -19.24
N CYS A 119 -15.98 2.57 -18.50
CA CYS A 119 -15.09 3.75 -18.53
C CYS A 119 -15.76 5.06 -18.08
N GLU A 120 -16.66 4.98 -17.10
CA GLU A 120 -17.43 6.08 -16.54
C GLU A 120 -16.78 6.79 -15.33
N GLU A 121 -15.88 6.11 -14.61
CA GLU A 121 -15.32 6.60 -13.36
C GLU A 121 -14.04 7.42 -13.61
N CYS A 122 -14.00 8.66 -13.12
CA CYS A 122 -12.78 9.49 -13.16
C CYS A 122 -12.59 10.34 -11.89
N PRO A 123 -11.79 9.89 -10.90
CA PRO A 123 -11.57 10.56 -9.63
C PRO A 123 -10.84 11.90 -9.72
N ASN A 124 -9.99 12.07 -10.74
CA ASN A 124 -9.14 13.25 -10.94
C ASN A 124 -9.50 14.03 -12.22
N CYS A 125 -10.67 13.78 -12.80
CA CYS A 125 -11.23 14.71 -13.76
C CYS A 125 -11.68 15.96 -12.99
N PRO A 126 -11.66 17.14 -13.62
CA PRO A 126 -12.38 18.28 -13.08
C PRO A 126 -13.85 17.90 -13.03
N THR A 127 -14.25 17.33 -11.89
CA THR A 127 -15.65 17.19 -11.54
C THR A 127 -16.19 18.60 -11.37
N GLN A 128 -17.50 18.78 -11.49
CA GLN A 128 -18.11 20.07 -11.14
C GLN A 128 -17.78 20.52 -9.71
N CYS A 129 -17.25 19.64 -8.86
CA CYS A 129 -16.61 20.03 -7.61
C CYS A 129 -15.53 21.10 -7.80
N SER A 130 -14.63 21.02 -8.79
CA SER A 130 -13.59 22.05 -8.98
C SER A 130 -14.16 23.38 -9.44
N GLU A 131 -15.27 23.36 -10.19
CA GLU A 131 -15.99 24.55 -10.64
C GLU A 131 -16.74 25.22 -9.48
N HIS A 132 -17.43 24.42 -8.67
CA HIS A 132 -18.23 24.88 -7.54
C HIS A 132 -17.43 25.11 -6.26
N PHE A 133 -16.15 24.72 -6.22
CA PHE A 133 -15.29 24.88 -5.04
C PHE A 133 -15.14 26.35 -4.63
N ALA A 134 -14.97 27.25 -5.61
CA ALA A 134 -14.84 28.69 -5.34
C ALA A 134 -16.10 29.24 -4.64
N CYS A 135 -17.28 28.79 -5.06
CA CYS A 135 -18.55 29.14 -4.41
C CYS A 135 -18.73 28.46 -3.05
N ALA A 136 -18.27 27.22 -2.89
CA ALA A 136 -18.30 26.54 -1.59
C ALA A 136 -17.40 27.24 -0.54
N GLU A 137 -16.30 27.85 -0.97
CA GLU A 137 -15.39 28.61 -0.10
C GLU A 137 -16.01 29.94 0.41
N CYS A 138 -17.01 30.49 -0.31
CA CYS A 138 -17.70 31.73 0.06
C CYS A 138 -18.45 31.66 1.40
N SER A 139 -18.94 30.48 1.77
CA SER A 139 -19.71 30.22 3.01
C SER A 139 -19.01 30.69 4.29
N PHE A 140 -17.67 30.68 4.31
CA PHE A 140 -16.91 30.85 5.55
C PHE A 140 -16.15 32.17 5.70
N HIS A 141 -16.40 33.16 4.85
CA HIS A 141 -15.76 34.49 4.89
C HIS A 141 -14.22 34.48 5.10
N PHE A 142 -13.49 34.42 3.98
CA PHE A 142 -12.13 34.87 3.62
C PHE A 142 -10.96 34.88 4.65
N PRO A 143 -9.75 34.43 4.23
CA PRO A 143 -9.14 34.64 2.89
C PRO A 143 -9.12 33.44 1.90
N GLY A 144 -10.23 33.17 1.21
CA GLY A 144 -10.33 32.29 0.04
C GLY A 144 -10.02 32.95 -1.32
N THR A 145 -10.44 32.26 -2.39
CA THR A 145 -10.13 32.55 -3.80
C THR A 145 -10.90 33.72 -4.43
N LEU A 146 -12.17 33.91 -4.09
CA LEU A 146 -12.99 35.04 -4.54
C LEU A 146 -12.92 36.22 -3.56
N THR A 147 -13.52 37.35 -3.86
CA THR A 147 -13.80 38.41 -2.89
C THR A 147 -15.25 38.35 -2.43
N ARG A 148 -15.60 39.07 -1.35
CA ARG A 148 -16.97 39.10 -0.84
C ARG A 148 -17.99 39.53 -1.91
N GLU A 149 -17.65 40.56 -2.69
CA GLU A 149 -18.54 41.05 -3.76
C GLU A 149 -18.66 40.07 -4.93
N GLU A 150 -17.62 39.28 -5.20
CA GLU A 150 -17.64 38.25 -6.24
C GLU A 150 -18.47 37.05 -5.81
N CYS A 151 -18.40 36.64 -4.54
CA CYS A 151 -19.29 35.62 -3.99
C CYS A 151 -20.76 36.02 -4.11
N ASP A 152 -21.11 37.24 -3.72
CA ASP A 152 -22.51 37.73 -3.75
C ASP A 152 -23.08 37.78 -5.19
N LYS A 153 -22.21 37.95 -6.20
CA LYS A 153 -22.62 38.04 -7.61
C LYS A 153 -22.55 36.71 -8.36
N GLN A 154 -21.53 35.88 -8.10
CA GLN A 154 -21.25 34.66 -8.85
C GLN A 154 -21.86 33.41 -8.21
N CYS A 155 -22.19 33.46 -6.92
CA CYS A 155 -22.62 32.29 -6.15
C CYS A 155 -23.97 32.54 -5.43
N PRO A 156 -25.08 32.72 -6.17
CA PRO A 156 -26.37 33.08 -5.58
C PRO A 156 -27.04 31.95 -4.77
N ASN A 157 -26.69 30.68 -5.04
CA ASN A 157 -27.36 29.49 -4.50
C ASN A 157 -26.42 28.64 -3.64
N VAL A 158 -25.98 29.17 -2.50
CA VAL A 158 -25.13 28.47 -1.52
C VAL A 158 -25.86 28.37 -0.18
N GLU A 159 -25.96 27.16 0.38
CA GLU A 159 -26.62 26.88 1.65
C GLU A 159 -25.68 26.18 2.65
N ASP A 160 -25.69 26.63 3.90
CA ASP A 160 -24.87 26.08 4.98
C ASP A 160 -25.62 25.01 5.78
N VAL A 161 -25.16 23.77 5.71
CA VAL A 161 -25.73 22.63 6.44
C VAL A 161 -24.81 22.16 7.56
N ASP A 162 -25.39 21.61 8.64
CA ASP A 162 -24.58 21.11 9.77
C ASP A 162 -23.84 19.81 9.41
N GLU A 163 -24.49 18.92 8.65
CA GLU A 163 -23.95 17.65 8.18
C GLU A 163 -24.49 17.31 6.77
N LEU A 164 -23.63 16.82 5.89
CA LEU A 164 -24.02 16.44 4.53
C LEU A 164 -24.65 15.05 4.52
N VAL A 165 -25.90 14.98 4.07
CA VAL A 165 -26.65 13.72 3.94
C VAL A 165 -25.99 12.83 2.88
N GLU A 166 -25.78 11.55 3.21
CA GLU A 166 -25.39 10.52 2.25
C GLU A 166 -26.65 9.98 1.58
N SER A 167 -26.79 10.27 0.28
CA SER A 167 -27.88 9.75 -0.54
C SER A 167 -27.33 9.17 -1.82
N ASP A 168 -27.97 8.11 -2.32
CA ASP A 168 -27.61 7.48 -3.59
C ASP A 168 -27.73 8.50 -4.73
N GLY A 169 -26.60 8.78 -5.39
CA GLY A 169 -26.52 9.72 -6.51
C GLY A 169 -26.06 11.14 -6.17
N VAL A 170 -25.83 11.48 -4.90
CA VAL A 170 -25.29 12.81 -4.52
C VAL A 170 -23.77 12.74 -4.39
N GLN A 171 -23.07 13.45 -5.28
CA GLN A 171 -21.61 13.49 -5.26
C GLN A 171 -21.09 14.37 -4.11
N LYS A 172 -20.38 13.76 -3.16
CA LYS A 172 -19.65 14.48 -2.10
C LYS A 172 -18.34 15.04 -2.65
N CYS A 173 -18.18 16.35 -2.53
CA CYS A 173 -16.98 17.08 -2.90
C CYS A 173 -16.19 17.49 -1.64
N GLN A 174 -14.87 17.55 -1.76
CA GLN A 174 -13.99 18.10 -0.74
C GLN A 174 -12.93 18.99 -1.38
N GLY A 175 -12.48 20.00 -0.64
CA GLY A 175 -11.33 20.79 -1.06
C GLY A 175 -10.65 21.46 0.12
N THR A 176 -9.41 21.88 -0.08
CA THR A 176 -8.60 22.51 0.97
C THR A 176 -8.61 24.01 0.76
N ALA A 177 -9.11 24.76 1.75
CA ALA A 177 -9.13 26.21 1.72
C ALA A 177 -7.69 26.75 1.68
N THR A 178 -7.46 27.75 0.83
CA THR A 178 -6.13 28.35 0.66
C THR A 178 -5.74 29.21 1.88
N SER A 179 -6.72 29.74 2.62
CA SER A 179 -6.52 30.58 3.80
C SER A 179 -5.78 29.88 4.94
N ASP A 180 -6.36 28.77 5.40
CA ASP A 180 -6.09 28.19 6.71
C ASP A 180 -5.64 26.72 6.60
N GLY A 181 -5.52 26.20 5.36
CA GLY A 181 -5.20 24.80 5.09
C GLY A 181 -6.26 23.81 5.58
N CYS A 182 -7.46 24.28 5.93
CA CYS A 182 -8.55 23.44 6.39
C CYS A 182 -9.29 22.77 5.22
N THR A 183 -9.71 21.52 5.40
CA THR A 183 -10.57 20.81 4.45
C THR A 183 -12.03 21.16 4.70
N LEU A 184 -12.73 21.58 3.65
CA LEU A 184 -14.17 21.80 3.60
C LEU A 184 -14.85 20.72 2.75
N TYR A 185 -16.10 20.43 3.08
CA TYR A 185 -16.93 19.41 2.42
C TYR A 185 -18.21 20.05 1.90
N PHE A 186 -18.63 19.68 0.70
CA PHE A 186 -19.85 20.20 0.09
C PHE A 186 -20.47 19.20 -0.89
N THR A 187 -21.73 19.40 -1.23
CA THR A 187 -22.44 18.68 -2.30
C THR A 187 -23.10 19.71 -3.23
N TYR A 188 -23.49 19.29 -4.42
CA TYR A 188 -24.25 20.12 -5.35
C TYR A 188 -25.43 19.34 -5.92
N GLU A 189 -26.55 20.03 -6.11
CA GLU A 189 -27.80 19.48 -6.65
C GLU A 189 -28.33 20.40 -7.76
N TYR A 190 -28.95 19.83 -8.78
CA TYR A 190 -29.60 20.60 -9.86
C TYR A 190 -31.06 20.88 -9.51
N MET A 191 -31.45 22.14 -9.59
CA MET A 191 -32.82 22.60 -9.42
C MET A 191 -33.61 22.43 -10.73
N ASP A 192 -34.96 22.49 -10.67
CA ASP A 192 -35.85 22.31 -11.84
C ASP A 192 -35.58 23.31 -12.98
N ASN A 193 -34.99 24.47 -12.67
CA ASN A 193 -34.62 25.51 -13.61
C ASN A 193 -33.19 25.35 -14.19
N ASN A 194 -32.53 24.22 -13.91
CA ASN A 194 -31.14 23.92 -14.27
C ASN A 194 -30.08 24.77 -13.55
N ASP A 195 -30.46 25.52 -12.50
CA ASP A 195 -29.50 26.15 -11.59
C ASP A 195 -28.91 25.11 -10.63
N VAL A 196 -27.72 25.39 -10.11
CA VAL A 196 -27.03 24.54 -9.15
C VAL A 196 -27.23 25.08 -7.73
N LEU A 197 -27.67 24.24 -6.81
CA LEU A 197 -27.68 24.49 -5.37
C LEU A 197 -26.48 23.81 -4.72
N ILE A 198 -25.62 24.59 -4.06
CA ILE A 198 -24.42 24.09 -3.38
C ILE A 198 -24.70 24.04 -1.87
N LYS A 199 -24.58 22.85 -1.26
CA LYS A 199 -24.72 22.67 0.19
C LYS A 199 -23.35 22.48 0.81
N VAL A 200 -22.96 23.36 1.73
CA VAL A 200 -21.63 23.38 2.37
C VAL A 200 -21.75 22.95 3.83
N GLN A 201 -20.89 22.04 4.26
CA GLN A 201 -20.86 21.61 5.66
C GLN A 201 -20.16 22.65 6.54
N LYS A 202 -20.85 23.19 7.56
CA LYS A 202 -20.33 24.22 8.49
C LYS A 202 -19.06 23.81 9.24
N THR A 203 -18.81 22.53 9.42
CA THR A 203 -17.66 22.03 10.18
C THR A 203 -16.45 21.80 9.28
N LYS A 204 -15.44 22.67 9.38
CA LYS A 204 -14.14 22.49 8.70
C LYS A 204 -13.25 21.49 9.45
N ARG A 205 -12.48 20.68 8.71
CA ARG A 205 -11.38 19.88 9.27
C ARG A 205 -10.05 20.59 9.10
N CYS A 206 -9.59 21.25 10.15
CA CYS A 206 -8.29 21.93 10.15
C CYS A 206 -7.18 21.02 10.70
N PRO A 207 -5.95 21.13 10.17
CA PRO A 207 -4.79 20.51 10.81
C PRO A 207 -4.67 21.05 12.23
N LYS A 208 -4.47 20.17 13.22
CA LYS A 208 -4.28 20.58 14.60
C LYS A 208 -2.95 21.32 14.72
N ASP A 209 -2.96 22.49 15.35
CA ASP A 209 -1.73 23.21 15.68
C ASP A 209 -0.79 22.30 16.46
N ALA A 210 0.48 22.28 16.07
CA ALA A 210 1.49 21.57 16.83
C ALA A 210 1.57 22.19 18.24
N PRO A 211 1.53 21.41 19.33
CA PRO A 211 1.58 21.95 20.68
C PRO A 211 3.00 22.43 20.99
N LEU A 212 3.35 23.61 20.49
CA LEU A 212 4.68 24.22 20.63
C LEU A 212 5.10 24.30 22.10
N ALA A 213 4.18 24.63 23.01
CA ALA A 213 4.42 24.67 24.44
C ALA A 213 4.86 23.30 25.02
N ALA A 214 4.27 22.20 24.54
CA ALA A 214 4.64 20.85 24.98
C ALA A 214 5.99 20.42 24.42
N ILE A 215 6.28 20.78 23.16
CA ILE A 215 7.57 20.50 22.51
C ILE A 215 8.70 21.28 23.21
N ILE A 216 8.52 22.58 23.42
CA ILE A 216 9.48 23.46 24.10
C ILE A 216 9.64 23.02 25.56
N GLY A 217 8.54 22.76 26.27
CA GLY A 217 8.58 22.28 27.66
C GLY A 217 9.30 20.94 27.79
N GLY A 218 9.02 19.99 26.91
CA GLY A 218 9.65 18.67 26.91
C GLY A 218 11.15 18.74 26.62
N THR A 219 11.56 19.56 25.65
CA THR A 219 12.98 19.73 25.29
C THR A 219 13.79 20.41 26.40
N VAL A 220 13.28 21.50 26.98
CA VAL A 220 13.96 22.21 28.10
C VAL A 220 14.07 21.30 29.33
N ALA A 221 13.00 20.58 29.67
CA ALA A 221 13.02 19.64 30.79
C ALA A 221 14.02 18.50 30.55
N GLY A 222 14.10 17.96 29.33
CA GLY A 222 15.07 16.92 28.97
C GLY A 222 16.52 17.37 29.15
N ILE A 223 16.86 18.59 28.70
CA ILE A 223 18.21 19.15 28.80
C ILE A 223 18.65 19.31 30.26
N ILE A 224 17.73 19.55 31.19
CA ILE A 224 18.04 19.74 32.61
C ILE A 224 18.03 18.39 33.36
N LEU A 225 16.99 17.59 33.17
CA LEU A 225 16.77 16.37 33.96
C LEU A 225 17.71 15.25 33.58
N ILE A 226 18.03 15.07 32.29
CA ILE A 226 18.89 13.98 31.83
C ILE A 226 20.32 14.11 32.41
N PRO A 227 21.00 15.27 32.32
CA PRO A 227 22.32 15.43 32.92
C PRO A 227 22.31 15.32 34.44
N LEU A 228 21.30 15.86 35.12
CA LEU A 228 21.16 15.72 36.57
C LEU A 228 21.03 14.25 36.99
N LEU A 229 20.22 13.47 36.28
CA LEU A 229 20.06 12.04 36.53
C LEU A 229 21.38 11.30 36.33
N ILE A 230 22.11 11.59 35.25
CA ILE A 230 23.44 11.01 34.99
C ILE A 230 24.42 11.37 36.12
N ILE A 231 24.46 12.63 36.58
CA ILE A 231 25.31 13.06 37.69
C ILE A 231 24.94 12.32 38.98
N CYS A 232 23.64 12.23 39.30
CA CYS A 232 23.15 11.51 40.47
C CYS A 232 23.54 10.02 40.43
N LEU A 233 23.42 9.36 39.28
CA LEU A 233 23.83 7.97 39.11
C LEU A 233 25.35 7.80 39.25
N CYS A 234 26.14 8.70 38.65
CA CYS A 234 27.59 8.69 38.80
C CYS A 234 28.01 8.86 40.27
N ILE A 235 27.43 9.81 40.99
CA ILE A 235 27.69 10.01 42.42
C ILE A 235 27.29 8.76 43.22
N PHE A 236 26.11 8.18 42.94
CA PHE A 236 25.65 6.98 43.62
C PHE A 236 26.59 5.79 43.39
N ILE A 237 26.99 5.54 42.14
CA ILE A 237 27.93 4.47 41.79
C ILE A 237 29.29 4.69 42.48
N ARG A 238 29.81 5.92 42.45
CA ARG A 238 31.07 6.28 43.12
C ARG A 238 30.99 6.05 44.62
N ASN A 239 29.95 6.56 45.29
CA ASN A 239 29.78 6.37 46.73
C ASN A 239 29.71 4.89 47.12
N ARG A 240 29.08 4.04 46.31
CA ARG A 240 29.06 2.59 46.55
C ARG A 240 30.42 1.94 46.34
N ARG A 241 31.17 2.35 45.31
CA ARG A 241 32.52 1.85 45.04
C ARG A 241 33.48 2.29 46.14
N ASP A 242 33.49 3.58 46.49
CA ASP A 242 34.32 4.15 47.54
C ASP A 242 34.01 3.51 48.90
N ALA A 243 32.74 3.25 49.23
CA ALA A 243 32.38 2.54 50.46
C ALA A 243 32.90 1.09 50.50
N LYS A 244 32.87 0.39 49.35
CA LYS A 244 33.42 -0.97 49.23
C LYS A 244 34.94 -0.95 49.38
N GLU A 245 35.62 -0.06 48.65
CA GLU A 245 37.08 0.10 48.70
C GLU A 245 37.55 0.50 50.11
N TYR A 246 36.83 1.40 50.78
CA TYR A 246 37.10 1.78 52.18
C TYR A 246 36.96 0.60 53.14
N ALA A 247 35.91 -0.22 52.98
CA ALA A 247 35.71 -1.41 53.81
C ALA A 247 36.83 -2.44 53.61
N ASP A 248 37.29 -2.64 52.37
CA ASP A 248 38.41 -3.55 52.07
C ASP A 248 39.74 -3.00 52.59
N PHE A 249 39.99 -1.69 52.47
CA PHE A 249 41.15 -1.02 53.07
C PHE A 249 41.21 -1.19 54.60
N LEU A 250 40.07 -1.08 55.30
CA LEU A 250 40.02 -1.31 56.75
C LEU A 250 40.36 -2.75 57.13
N LYS A 251 39.96 -3.75 56.32
CA LYS A 251 40.35 -5.15 56.53
C LYS A 251 41.85 -5.33 56.35
N ASP A 252 42.43 -4.76 55.28
CA ASP A 252 43.86 -4.87 55.00
C ASP A 252 44.70 -4.18 56.09
N LYS A 253 44.28 -3.00 56.57
CA LYS A 253 44.94 -2.30 57.68
C LYS A 253 44.91 -3.13 58.97
N ASN A 254 43.79 -3.79 59.27
CA ASN A 254 43.67 -4.66 60.43
C ASN A 254 44.56 -5.91 60.30
N LYS A 255 44.71 -6.46 59.09
CA LYS A 255 45.62 -7.59 58.80
C LYS A 255 47.09 -7.19 58.84
N ALA A 256 47.44 -5.96 58.45
CA ALA A 256 48.80 -5.44 58.46
C ALA A 256 49.27 -4.96 59.85
N ARG A 257 48.35 -4.70 60.80
CA ARG A 257 48.68 -4.53 62.21
C ARG A 257 49.10 -5.88 62.80
N TRP A 258 50.39 -6.20 62.61
CA TRP A 258 51.26 -7.02 63.44
C TRP A 258 51.38 -8.53 63.16
N GLU A 259 52.52 -8.92 62.59
CA GLU A 259 53.45 -9.78 63.36
C GLU A 259 54.30 -8.85 64.26
N SER A 260 53.89 -8.65 65.52
CA SER A 260 54.70 -7.96 66.57
C SER A 260 55.80 -8.88 67.11
N GLY A 261 56.44 -9.67 66.26
CA GLY A 261 57.58 -10.49 66.65
C GLY A 261 58.84 -9.63 66.60
N ALA A 262 59.49 -9.41 67.74
CA ALA A 262 60.79 -8.74 67.80
C ALA A 262 61.78 -9.35 66.79
N ASN A 263 62.58 -8.50 66.13
CA ASN A 263 63.58 -8.93 65.15
C ASN A 263 64.53 -9.95 65.81
N PRO A 264 64.57 -11.22 65.34
CA PRO A 264 65.25 -12.31 66.02
C PRO A 264 66.78 -12.19 66.08
N ILE A 265 67.37 -11.13 65.50
CA ILE A 265 68.83 -10.92 65.44
C ILE A 265 69.33 -9.91 66.51
N TYR A 266 68.45 -9.21 67.22
CA TYR A 266 68.87 -8.14 68.14
C TYR A 266 69.27 -8.65 69.54
N LYS A 267 70.44 -8.24 70.06
CA LYS A 267 70.89 -8.46 71.44
C LYS A 267 71.44 -7.15 72.04
N ASP A 268 70.95 -6.77 73.23
CA ASP A 268 71.34 -5.55 73.95
C ASP A 268 72.76 -5.63 74.56
N PRO A 269 73.68 -4.69 74.27
CA PRO A 269 75.07 -4.77 74.70
C PRO A 269 75.39 -3.80 75.86
N LYS A 270 74.84 -4.02 77.06
CA LYS A 270 75.31 -3.30 78.27
C LYS A 270 75.44 -4.23 79.47
N SER A 271 76.67 -4.39 79.97
CA SER A 271 76.96 -4.85 81.33
C SER A 271 77.53 -3.67 82.12
N THR A 272 76.89 -3.31 83.23
CA THR A 272 77.36 -2.21 84.08
C THR A 272 77.47 -2.71 85.51
N PHE A 273 78.66 -2.48 86.08
CA PHE A 273 79.18 -3.08 87.30
C PHE A 273 79.47 -1.99 88.34
N GLN A 274 78.97 -2.24 89.56
CA GLN A 274 79.41 -1.82 90.91
C GLN A 274 79.45 -0.33 91.29
N ASN A 275 79.12 -0.05 92.56
CA ASN A 275 80.13 0.03 93.62
C ASN A 275 79.50 0.07 95.03
N PRO A 276 79.81 -0.87 95.96
CA PRO A 276 79.11 -0.99 97.25
C PRO A 276 79.41 0.07 98.33
N MET A 277 80.17 1.14 98.06
CA MET A 277 80.76 1.97 99.14
C MET A 277 80.37 3.46 99.16
N TYR A 278 79.34 3.90 98.46
CA TYR A 278 78.88 5.30 98.55
C TYR A 278 77.54 5.41 99.29
N LYS A 279 77.61 5.46 100.62
CA LYS A 279 76.61 6.13 101.48
C LYS A 279 77.17 7.49 101.88
N GLY A 280 76.59 8.57 101.36
CA GLY A 280 76.86 9.94 101.79
C GLY A 280 75.55 10.70 101.90
N GLN A 281 75.08 10.91 103.14
CA GLN A 281 74.06 11.91 103.48
C GLN A 281 74.75 13.24 103.74
N ALA A 282 74.28 14.33 103.13
CA ALA A 282 74.47 15.70 103.59
C ALA A 282 73.17 16.46 103.31
N GLY A 283 72.59 17.03 104.38
CA GLY A 283 71.33 17.77 104.32
C GLY A 283 71.50 19.24 103.94
N MET A 284 70.36 19.86 103.64
CA MET A 284 69.83 21.06 104.30
C MET A 284 68.30 20.95 104.27
#